data_AF-A0A3D4FD04-F1
#
_entry.id   AF-A0A3D4FD04-F1
#
_cell.length_a   1.000
_cell.length_b   1.000
_cell.length_c   1.000
_cell.angle_alpha   90.00
_cell.angle_beta   90.00
_cell.angle_gamma   90.00
#
_symmetry.space_group_name_H-M   'P 1'
#
loop_
_entity.id
_entity.type
_entity.pdbx_description
1 polymer ?
#
loop_
_entity_poly.entity_id
_entity_poly.type
_entity_poly.pdbx_seq_one_letter_code
_entity_poly.pdbx_strand_id
1 'polypeptide(L)'
;MDKVEAQRFGVSVRHGGSLIYKGLDMTQVDSLEIGVFASARMNHTGGRVEVRLGGAQGALIGQADVAAPAPATPGSRGGFSRTPPLPISLMPQSGLQDLCLVFSNREAKEDQPLMSVSVLSLRPSITQPKP
;
A
#
# COMPACT_ATOMS: atom_id res chain seq x y z
N MET A 1 -16.00 18.36 -2.18
CA MET A 1 -16.49 17.20 -2.97
C MET A 1 -15.33 16.23 -3.07
N ASP A 2 -15.12 15.51 -1.98
CA ASP A 2 -13.99 14.61 -1.77
C ASP A 2 -14.24 13.29 -2.46
N LYS A 3 -14.05 13.26 -3.79
CA LYS A 3 -14.16 12.03 -4.55
C LYS A 3 -12.88 11.22 -4.32
N VAL A 4 -12.83 10.50 -3.21
CA VAL A 4 -11.81 9.48 -2.97
C VAL A 4 -12.11 8.33 -3.92
N GLU A 5 -11.34 8.22 -5.01
CA GLU A 5 -11.40 7.06 -5.89
C GLU A 5 -10.74 5.88 -5.17
N ALA A 6 -11.57 4.92 -4.77
CA ALA A 6 -11.16 3.76 -3.99
C ALA A 6 -11.39 2.48 -4.80
N GLN A 7 -10.32 1.91 -5.36
CA GLN A 7 -10.41 0.59 -5.98
C GLN A 7 -10.33 -0.48 -4.90
N ARG A 8 -11.38 -1.30 -4.76
CA ARG A 8 -11.43 -2.42 -3.80
C ARG A 8 -11.13 -3.75 -4.48
N PHE A 9 -10.17 -4.49 -3.93
CA PHE A 9 -9.77 -5.84 -4.33
C PHE A 9 -9.32 -6.63 -3.09
N GLY A 10 -8.81 -7.84 -3.26
CA GLY A 10 -8.27 -8.64 -2.16
C GLY A 10 -7.22 -9.58 -2.69
N VAL A 11 -5.94 -9.21 -2.53
CA VAL A 11 -4.81 -9.99 -3.07
C VAL A 11 -3.81 -10.23 -1.95
N SER A 12 -3.39 -11.49 -1.77
CA SER A 12 -2.24 -11.84 -0.94
C SER A 12 -0.97 -11.79 -1.81
N VAL A 13 0.04 -11.05 -1.36
CA VAL A 13 1.24 -10.75 -2.14
C VAL A 13 2.47 -11.42 -1.52
N ARG A 14 3.46 -11.74 -2.37
CA ARG A 14 4.74 -12.35 -1.99
C ARG A 14 5.89 -11.38 -2.26
N HIS A 15 7.09 -11.74 -1.82
CA HIS A 15 8.31 -11.01 -2.16
C HIS A 15 8.44 -10.85 -3.68
N GLY A 16 8.71 -9.63 -4.14
CA GLY A 16 8.86 -9.29 -5.56
C GLY A 16 7.54 -9.17 -6.31
N GLY A 17 6.39 -9.45 -5.67
CA GLY A 17 5.08 -9.19 -6.25
C GLY A 17 4.86 -7.69 -6.46
N SER A 18 4.10 -7.34 -7.50
CA SER A 18 3.79 -5.95 -7.81
C SER A 18 2.37 -5.75 -8.32
N LEU A 19 1.78 -4.60 -8.02
CA LEU A 19 0.51 -4.13 -8.56
C LEU A 19 0.73 -2.82 -9.31
N ILE A 20 0.17 -2.67 -10.51
CA ILE A 20 0.33 -1.46 -11.34
C ILE A 20 -1.03 -0.82 -11.54
N TYR A 21 -1.12 0.48 -11.25
CA TYR A 21 -2.24 1.35 -11.53
C TYR A 21 -1.82 2.30 -12.64
N LYS A 22 -2.59 2.33 -13.72
CA LYS A 22 -2.23 3.10 -14.92
C LYS A 22 -3.03 4.38 -15.03
N GLY A 23 -2.39 5.43 -15.53
CA GLY A 23 -3.02 6.71 -15.84
C GLY A 23 -3.66 7.40 -14.64
N LEU A 24 -3.00 7.34 -13.48
CA LEU A 24 -3.45 8.08 -12.30
C LEU A 24 -3.03 9.55 -12.42
N ASP A 25 -3.95 10.48 -12.19
CA ASP A 25 -3.60 11.89 -12.07
C ASP A 25 -2.97 12.15 -10.70
N MET A 26 -1.69 12.47 -10.71
CA MET A 26 -0.89 12.75 -9.51
C MET A 26 -0.80 14.24 -9.19
N THR A 27 -1.46 15.09 -9.98
CA THR A 27 -1.48 16.52 -9.77
C THR A 27 -2.09 16.83 -8.41
N GLN A 28 -1.34 17.53 -7.54
CA GLN A 28 -1.75 17.84 -6.17
C GLN A 28 -2.04 16.59 -5.32
N VAL A 29 -1.24 15.53 -5.47
CA VAL A 29 -1.27 14.35 -4.58
C VAL A 29 0.04 14.26 -3.82
N ASP A 30 -0.01 14.27 -2.48
CA ASP A 30 1.16 14.13 -1.60
C ASP A 30 1.13 12.86 -0.74
N SER A 31 0.02 12.13 -0.75
CA SER A 31 -0.16 10.95 0.09
C SER A 31 -1.05 9.91 -0.57
N LEU A 32 -0.77 8.66 -0.25
CA LEU A 32 -1.51 7.49 -0.67
C LEU A 32 -1.93 6.70 0.56
N GLU A 33 -3.19 6.31 0.64
CA GLU A 33 -3.66 5.36 1.66
C GLU A 33 -3.90 4.00 1.03
N ILE A 34 -3.26 2.97 1.61
CA ILE A 34 -3.46 1.59 1.19
C ILE A 34 -4.07 0.73 2.29
N GLY A 35 -5.10 -0.04 1.96
CA GLY A 35 -5.62 -1.07 2.85
C GLY A 35 -4.73 -2.29 2.80
N VAL A 36 -3.75 -2.36 3.70
CA VAL A 36 -2.80 -3.45 3.79
C VAL A 36 -2.76 -4.01 5.20
N PHE A 37 -2.67 -5.33 5.34
CA PHE A 37 -2.45 -5.95 6.64
C PHE A 37 -1.70 -7.28 6.55
N ALA A 38 -0.88 -7.55 7.57
CA ALA A 38 -0.30 -8.84 7.84
C ALA A 38 -1.13 -9.57 8.91
N SER A 39 -1.32 -10.89 8.77
CA SER A 39 -1.97 -11.72 9.78
C SER A 39 -1.26 -13.06 9.98
N ALA A 40 -1.09 -13.47 11.22
CA ALA A 40 -0.50 -14.76 11.55
C ALA A 40 -1.37 -15.93 11.04
N ARG A 41 -2.70 -15.73 11.01
CA ARG A 41 -3.67 -16.71 10.47
C ARG A 41 -3.44 -17.02 8.99
N MET A 42 -3.03 -16.03 8.20
CA MET A 42 -2.72 -16.21 6.78
C MET A 42 -1.22 -16.46 6.54
N ASN A 43 -0.46 -16.78 7.59
CA ASN A 43 0.99 -17.00 7.53
C ASN A 43 1.77 -15.82 6.92
N HIS A 44 1.28 -14.60 7.14
CA HIS A 44 1.94 -13.39 6.68
C HIS A 44 3.15 -13.05 7.54
N THR A 45 4.19 -12.49 6.93
CA THR A 45 5.39 -12.02 7.63
C THR A 45 5.45 -10.51 7.80
N GLY A 46 4.56 -9.75 7.17
CA GLY A 46 4.79 -8.32 6.96
C GLY A 46 5.94 -8.07 5.98
N GLY A 47 6.42 -6.84 5.94
CA GLY A 47 7.46 -6.41 5.03
C GLY A 47 7.36 -4.93 4.70
N ARG A 48 7.70 -4.58 3.47
CA ARG A 48 7.69 -3.21 2.96
C ARG A 48 6.80 -3.11 1.72
N VAL A 49 6.11 -1.98 1.61
CA VAL A 49 5.44 -1.54 0.39
C VAL A 49 6.19 -0.36 -0.16
N GLU A 50 6.58 -0.45 -1.43
CA GLU A 50 7.25 0.61 -2.18
C GLU A 50 6.30 1.14 -3.25
N VAL A 51 6.20 2.46 -3.38
CA VAL A 51 5.45 3.13 -4.44
C VAL A 51 6.44 3.66 -5.47
N ARG A 52 6.36 3.15 -6.70
CA ARG A 52 7.29 3.46 -7.78
C ARG A 52 6.56 4.00 -9.01
N LEU A 53 7.22 4.85 -9.79
CA LEU A 53 6.67 5.39 -11.04
C LEU A 53 6.88 4.42 -12.21
N GLY A 54 5.86 4.25 -13.06
CA GLY A 54 5.93 3.47 -14.30
C GLY A 54 5.90 1.94 -14.10
N GLY A 55 6.73 1.41 -13.19
CA GLY A 55 6.86 -0.04 -13.01
C GLY A 55 7.71 -0.43 -11.81
N ALA A 56 7.93 -1.74 -11.63
CA ALA A 56 8.56 -2.30 -10.43
C ALA A 56 10.03 -1.87 -10.23
N GLN A 57 10.70 -1.43 -11.29
CA GLN A 57 12.08 -0.90 -11.25
C GLN A 57 12.15 0.62 -11.43
N GLY A 58 10.99 1.29 -11.41
CA GLY A 58 10.93 2.74 -11.58
C GLY A 58 11.36 3.52 -10.34
N ALA A 59 11.33 4.85 -10.47
CA ALA A 59 11.74 5.75 -9.39
C ALA A 59 10.84 5.57 -8.15
N LEU A 60 11.48 5.35 -6.99
CA LEU A 60 10.78 5.24 -5.70
C LEU A 60 10.32 6.62 -5.26
N ILE A 61 9.00 6.79 -5.10
CA ILE A 61 8.37 8.05 -4.70
C ILE A 61 7.73 7.97 -3.31
N GLY A 62 7.60 6.79 -2.72
CA GLY A 62 7.06 6.61 -1.38
C GLY A 62 7.26 5.19 -0.90
N GLN A 63 7.19 4.98 0.41
CA GLN A 63 7.33 3.66 1.02
C GLN A 63 6.72 3.63 2.41
N ALA A 64 6.28 2.45 2.85
CA ALA A 64 5.89 2.22 4.23
C ALA A 64 6.18 0.78 4.65
N ASP A 65 6.41 0.62 5.96
CA ASP A 65 6.61 -0.67 6.59
C ASP A 65 5.28 -1.25 7.09
N VAL A 66 5.09 -2.53 6.84
CA VAL A 66 3.98 -3.33 7.36
C VAL A 66 4.55 -4.28 8.38
N ALA A 67 4.22 -4.03 9.65
CA ALA A 67 4.70 -4.86 10.75
C ALA A 67 4.33 -6.33 10.57
N ALA A 68 5.21 -7.21 11.05
CA ALA A 68 4.89 -8.62 11.20
C ALA A 68 3.65 -8.77 12.10
N PRO A 69 2.79 -9.75 11.83
CA PRO A 69 1.59 -9.90 12.61
C PRO A 69 1.91 -10.37 14.03
N ALA A 70 1.16 -9.84 15.00
CA ALA A 70 1.15 -10.41 16.33
C ALA A 70 0.71 -11.89 16.30
N PRO A 71 1.15 -12.71 17.26
CA PRO A 71 0.72 -14.11 17.38
C PRO A 71 -0.81 -14.23 17.33
N ALA A 72 -1.29 -15.29 16.67
CA ALA A 72 -2.73 -15.51 16.56
C ALA A 72 -3.35 -15.82 17.94
N THR A 73 -4.05 -14.86 18.52
CA THR A 73 -4.89 -15.12 19.70
C THR A 73 -6.17 -15.84 19.29
N PRO A 74 -6.56 -16.96 19.93
CA PRO A 74 -7.85 -17.60 19.68
C PRO A 74 -9.01 -16.60 19.84
N GLY A 75 -9.89 -16.53 18.84
CA GLY A 75 -11.06 -15.63 18.84
C GLY A 75 -10.83 -14.26 18.20
N SER A 76 -9.58 -13.88 17.89
CA SER A 76 -9.29 -12.62 17.18
C SER A 76 -9.69 -12.72 15.70
N ARG A 77 -10.71 -11.94 15.30
CA ARG A 77 -11.10 -11.74 13.89
C ARG A 77 -10.23 -10.63 13.28
N GLY A 78 -8.97 -10.96 12.97
CA GLY A 78 -8.08 -10.07 12.22
C GLY A 78 -8.41 -10.09 10.72
N GLY A 79 -8.68 -8.92 10.14
CA GLY A 79 -9.03 -8.77 8.72
C GLY A 79 -9.11 -7.29 8.33
N PHE A 80 -9.22 -7.01 7.03
CA PHE A 80 -9.26 -5.64 6.47
C PHE A 80 -10.24 -4.70 7.20
N SER A 81 -11.37 -5.20 7.68
CA SER A 81 -12.40 -4.40 8.37
C SER A 81 -11.96 -3.77 9.69
N ARG A 82 -10.82 -4.19 10.26
CA ARG A 82 -10.28 -3.68 11.53
C ARG A 82 -8.93 -3.01 11.40
N THR A 83 -8.31 -3.04 10.23
CA THR A 83 -7.01 -2.41 10.00
C THR A 83 -7.25 -1.05 9.33
N PRO A 84 -6.85 0.07 9.96
CA PRO A 84 -6.92 1.37 9.29
C PRO A 84 -6.03 1.34 8.03
N PRO A 85 -6.40 2.06 6.96
CA PRO A 85 -5.51 2.24 5.82
C PRO A 85 -4.15 2.78 6.26
N LEU A 86 -3.08 2.25 5.68
CA LEU A 86 -1.71 2.69 5.92
C LEU A 86 -1.44 3.92 5.03
N PRO A 87 -1.19 5.11 5.61
CA PRO A 87 -0.77 6.26 4.83
C PRO A 87 0.69 6.12 4.39
N ILE A 88 0.97 6.51 3.15
CA ILE A 88 2.28 6.55 2.53
C ILE A 88 2.48 7.95 1.96
N SER A 89 3.44 8.69 2.53
CA SER A 89 3.85 9.98 1.97
C SER A 89 4.52 9.77 0.61
N LEU A 90 4.13 10.59 -0.35
CA LEU A 90 4.63 10.57 -1.71
C LEU A 90 5.46 11.83 -2.00
N MET A 91 6.54 11.65 -2.74
CA MET A 91 7.23 12.77 -3.36
C MET A 91 6.27 13.45 -4.35
N PRO A 92 6.23 14.79 -4.42
CA PRO A 92 5.33 15.51 -5.32
C PRO A 92 5.53 15.06 -6.77
N GLN A 93 4.45 14.70 -7.44
CA GLN A 93 4.41 14.35 -8.87
C GLN A 93 3.35 15.20 -9.56
N SER A 94 3.32 15.18 -10.90
CA SER A 94 2.33 15.94 -11.66
C SER A 94 1.94 15.20 -12.93
N GLY A 95 0.71 15.43 -13.39
CA GLY A 95 0.16 14.81 -14.58
C GLY A 95 -0.22 13.34 -14.39
N LEU A 96 -0.54 12.70 -15.51
CA LEU A 96 -0.92 11.30 -15.58
C LEU A 96 0.32 10.41 -15.47
N GLN A 97 0.37 9.60 -14.42
CA GLN A 97 1.47 8.70 -14.13
C GLN A 97 0.94 7.30 -13.86
N ASP A 98 1.75 6.30 -14.21
CA ASP A 98 1.54 4.93 -13.75
C ASP A 98 2.23 4.76 -12.40
N LEU A 99 1.52 4.17 -11.43
CA LEU A 99 2.07 3.81 -10.13
C LEU A 99 2.20 2.30 -10.00
N CYS A 100 3.35 1.85 -9.51
CA CYS A 100 3.62 0.47 -9.20
C CYS A 100 3.87 0.29 -7.71
N LEU A 101 3.02 -0.49 -7.04
CA LEU A 101 3.27 -0.96 -5.69
C LEU A 101 4.12 -2.22 -5.77
N VAL A 102 5.29 -2.21 -5.12
CA VAL A 102 6.18 -3.39 -5.02
C VAL A 102 6.24 -3.84 -3.57
N PHE A 103 6.10 -5.15 -3.36
CA PHE A 103 6.06 -5.76 -2.03
C PHE A 103 7.33 -6.54 -1.79
N SER A 104 8.04 -6.24 -0.70
CA SER A 104 9.32 -6.85 -0.41
C SER A 104 9.46 -7.24 1.06
N ASN A 105 10.13 -8.36 1.29
CA ASN A 105 10.64 -8.79 2.58
C ASN A 105 11.75 -9.82 2.32
N ARG A 106 13.01 -9.49 2.61
CA ARG A 106 14.15 -10.39 2.32
C ARG A 106 14.27 -11.54 3.32
N GLU A 107 13.58 -11.46 4.45
CA GLU A 107 13.58 -12.48 5.49
C GLU A 107 12.46 -13.51 5.29
N ALA A 108 11.52 -13.24 4.38
CA ALA A 108 10.46 -14.17 4.04
C ALA A 108 11.00 -15.37 3.25
N LYS A 109 10.41 -16.55 3.49
CA LYS A 109 10.68 -17.73 2.66
C LYS A 109 10.14 -17.51 1.24
N GLU A 110 10.71 -18.20 0.26
CA GLU A 110 10.44 -17.99 -1.18
C GLU A 110 8.95 -17.94 -1.55
N ASP A 111 8.13 -18.83 -1.00
CA ASP A 111 6.68 -18.88 -1.24
C ASP A 111 5.82 -18.25 -0.14
N GLN A 112 6.44 -17.61 0.85
CA GLN A 112 5.71 -17.09 2.01
C GLN A 112 4.95 -15.81 1.66
N PRO A 113 3.63 -15.75 1.93
CA PRO A 113 2.89 -14.52 1.73
C PRO A 113 3.35 -13.45 2.72
N LEU A 114 3.42 -12.21 2.26
CA LEU A 114 3.86 -11.08 3.08
C LEU A 114 2.69 -10.37 3.75
N MET A 115 1.64 -10.11 2.98
CA MET A 115 0.51 -9.29 3.40
C MET A 115 -0.66 -9.46 2.44
N SER A 116 -1.85 -9.01 2.85
CA SER A 116 -2.99 -8.84 1.95
C SER A 116 -3.25 -7.35 1.70
N VAL A 117 -3.59 -7.03 0.46
CA VAL A 117 -3.86 -5.67 -0.04
C VAL A 117 -5.30 -5.61 -0.56
N SER A 118 -6.02 -4.53 -0.25
CA SER A 118 -7.43 -4.39 -0.65
C SER A 118 -7.89 -3.06 -1.20
N VAL A 119 -7.36 -1.93 -0.72
CA VAL A 119 -7.81 -0.63 -1.20
C VAL A 119 -6.62 0.26 -1.48
N LEU A 120 -6.76 1.10 -2.49
CA LEU A 120 -5.85 2.19 -2.80
C LEU A 120 -6.67 3.47 -2.93
N SER A 121 -6.27 4.52 -2.20
CA SER A 121 -6.92 5.82 -2.17
C SER A 121 -5.87 6.93 -2.29
N LEU A 122 -5.96 7.78 -3.31
CA LEU A 122 -5.12 8.96 -3.42
C LEU A 122 -5.65 10.07 -2.51
N ARG A 123 -4.75 10.74 -1.78
CA ARG A 123 -5.09 11.89 -0.94
C ARG A 123 -4.55 13.17 -1.57
N PRO A 124 -5.40 14.19 -1.76
CA PRO A 124 -4.96 15.47 -2.26
C PRO A 124 -4.02 16.14 -1.26
N SER A 125 -3.02 16.85 -1.79
CA SER A 125 -2.19 17.74 -1.01
C SER A 125 -3.01 18.91 -0.50
N ILE A 126 -3.40 18.86 0.77
CA ILE A 126 -4.11 19.95 1.42
C ILE A 126 -3.09 21.06 1.64
N THR A 127 -2.93 21.94 0.64
CA THR A 127 -2.35 23.26 0.90
C THR A 127 -3.35 23.97 1.80
N GLN A 128 -3.14 23.90 3.12
CA GLN A 128 -3.86 24.79 4.04
C GLN A 128 -3.64 26.22 3.53
N PRO A 129 -4.70 27.01 3.25
CA PRO A 129 -4.51 28.44 3.11
C PRO A 129 -4.00 28.94 4.46
N LYS A 130 -2.74 29.39 4.48
CA LYS A 130 -2.15 30.08 5.63
C LYS A 130 -3.02 31.31 5.94
N PRO A 131 -3.45 31.52 7.20
CA PRO A 131 -4.25 32.69 7.57
C PRO A 131 -3.48 34.01 7.40
#